data_AF-A0A8J7BP73-F1
#
_entry.id   AF-A0A8J7BP73-F1
#
_cell.length_a   1.000
_cell.length_b   1.000
_cell.length_c   1.000
_cell.angle_alpha   90.00
_cell.angle_beta   90.00
_cell.angle_gamma   90.00
#
_symmetry.space_group_name_H-M   'P 1'
#
loop_
_entity.id
_entity.type
_entity.pdbx_description
1 polymer ?
#
loop_
_entity_poly.entity_id
_entity_poly.type
_entity_poly.pdbx_seq_one_letter_code
_entity_poly.pdbx_strand_id
1 'polypeptide(L)' 'VGIVGLGLNLRAYDFVSQEIRAAEDPEFETFYTKNILLNEGIRAWMAPTDQPHEKFVFPEEVLPRGNAL' A
#
# COMPACT_ATOMS: atom_id res chain seq x y z
N VAL A 1 5.71 -19.53 -12.39
CA VAL A 1 6.69 -19.25 -11.32
C VAL A 1 6.26 -18.05 -10.46
N GLY A 2 6.04 -16.85 -11.02
CA GLY A 2 5.65 -15.66 -10.23
C GLY A 2 4.42 -15.83 -9.33
N ILE A 3 3.33 -16.39 -9.84
CA ILE A 3 2.10 -16.64 -9.05
C ILE A 3 2.33 -17.62 -7.89
N VAL A 4 3.24 -18.59 -8.06
CA VAL A 4 3.60 -19.53 -6.98
C VAL A 4 4.25 -18.78 -5.81
N GLY A 5 5.09 -17.78 -6.11
CA GLY A 5 5.65 -16.88 -5.10
C GLY A 5 4.56 -16.02 -4.42
N LEU A 6 3.61 -15.49 -5.19
CA LEU A 6 2.47 -14.74 -4.64
C LEU A 6 1.62 -15.59 -3.69
N GLY A 7 1.45 -16.89 -3.97
CA GLY A 7 0.77 -17.82 -3.06
C GLY A 7 1.43 -17.95 -1.69
N LEU A 8 2.71 -17.58 -1.57
CA LEU A 8 3.48 -17.51 -0.33
C LEU A 8 3.77 -16.08 0.12
N ASN A 9 3.11 -15.07 -0.47
CA ASN A 9 3.37 -13.64 -0.27
C ASN A 9 4.79 -13.18 -0.64
N LEU A 10 5.56 -13.99 -1.38
CA LEU A 10 6.89 -13.63 -1.91
C LEU A 10 6.72 -12.70 -3.12
N ARG A 11 6.64 -11.40 -2.83
CA ARG A 11 6.36 -10.34 -3.80
C ARG A 11 7.63 -9.57 -4.11
N ALA A 12 7.77 -9.17 -5.37
CA ALA A 12 8.58 -8.02 -5.74
C ALA A 12 7.75 -6.74 -5.44
N TYR A 13 7.45 -6.51 -4.16
CA TYR A 13 6.60 -5.40 -3.72
C TYR A 13 7.39 -4.08 -3.73
N ASP A 14 8.61 -4.11 -3.16
CA ASP A 14 9.41 -2.91 -3.02
C ASP A 14 10.78 -2.96 -3.72
N PHE A 15 11.25 -1.80 -4.14
CA PHE A 15 12.67 -1.54 -4.39
C PHE A 15 13.28 -0.85 -3.17
N VAL A 16 14.05 -1.60 -2.39
CA VAL A 16 14.65 -1.11 -1.13
C VAL A 16 15.47 0.17 -1.32
N SER A 17 16.16 0.33 -2.45
CA SER A 17 16.91 1.56 -2.74
C SER A 17 16.02 2.80 -2.94
N GLN A 18 14.81 2.62 -3.48
CA GLN A 18 13.84 3.72 -3.62
C GLN A 18 13.21 4.06 -2.28
N GLU A 19 12.86 3.06 -1.47
CA GLU A 19 12.33 3.28 -0.11
C GLU A 19 13.32 4.05 0.77
N ILE A 20 14.60 3.66 0.75
CA ILE A 20 15.65 4.35 1.52
C ILE A 20 15.74 5.82 1.07
N ARG A 21 15.75 6.07 -0.25
CA ARG A 21 15.85 7.44 -0.75
C ARG A 21 14.61 8.28 -0.43
N ALA A 22 13.41 7.72 -0.60
CA ALA A 22 12.15 8.39 -0.32
C ALA A 22 11.95 8.66 1.19
N ALA A 23 12.49 7.79 2.06
CA ALA A 23 12.46 7.98 3.50
C ALA A 23 13.41 9.11 3.97
N GLU A 24 14.54 9.31 3.29
CA GLU A 24 15.51 10.36 3.61
C GLU A 24 15.17 11.71 2.96
N ASP A 25 14.58 11.69 1.76
CA ASP A 25 14.31 12.86 0.93
C ASP A 25 12.81 12.97 0.60
N PRO A 26 12.06 13.85 1.28
CA PRO A 26 10.61 13.99 1.06
C PRO A 26 10.24 14.61 -0.29
N GLU A 27 11.19 15.19 -1.02
CA GLU A 27 10.98 15.70 -2.38
C GLU A 27 11.20 14.60 -3.44
N PHE A 28 11.77 13.46 -3.04
CA PHE A 28 12.00 12.35 -3.95
C PHE A 28 10.70 11.59 -4.23
N GLU A 29 10.13 11.81 -5.41
CA GLU A 29 8.92 11.12 -5.88
C GLU A 29 9.16 10.46 -7.25
N THR A 30 8.72 9.20 -7.37
CA THR A 30 8.72 8.47 -8.65
C THR A 30 7.34 7.87 -8.90
N PHE A 31 7.09 7.38 -10.12
CA PHE A 31 5.86 6.61 -10.38
C PHE A 31 5.74 5.36 -9.50
N TYR A 32 6.86 4.77 -9.08
CA TYR A 32 6.84 3.62 -8.17
C TYR A 32 6.33 4.01 -6.79
N THR A 33 6.84 5.10 -6.17
CA THR A 33 6.39 5.53 -4.84
C THR A 33 4.94 6.00 -4.86
N LYS A 34 4.51 6.66 -5.94
CA LYS A 34 3.10 7.03 -6.15
C LYS A 34 2.16 5.83 -6.20
N ASN A 35 2.58 4.73 -6.82
CA ASN A 35 1.77 3.51 -6.89
C ASN A 35 1.63 2.83 -5.53
N ILE A 36 2.62 2.97 -4.63
CA ILE A 36 2.51 2.46 -3.26
C ILE A 36 1.38 3.17 -2.50
N LEU A 37 1.25 4.50 -2.64
CA LEU A 37 0.14 5.26 -2.05
C LEU A 37 -1.22 4.78 -2.54
N LEU A 38 -1.35 4.47 -3.84
CA LEU A 38 -2.58 3.90 -4.39
C LEU A 38 -2.89 2.52 -3.79
N ASN A 39 -1.86 1.68 -3.63
CA ASN A 39 -2.00 0.36 -3.04
C ASN A 39 -2.40 0.42 -1.56
N GLU A 40 -1.92 1.41 -0.81
CA GLU A 40 -2.34 1.68 0.58
C GLU A 40 -3.83 2.04 0.65
N GLY A 41 -4.28 2.91 -0.25
CA GLY A 41 -5.69 3.22 -0.44
C GLY A 41 -6.52 1.95 -0.69
N ILE A 42 -6.16 1.17 -1.71
CA ILE A 42 -6.87 -0.07 -2.05
C ILE A 42 -7.00 -1.00 -0.84
N ARG A 43 -5.90 -1.23 -0.10
CA ARG A 43 -5.93 -2.11 1.07
C ARG A 43 -6.84 -1.59 2.18
N ALA A 44 -6.69 -0.34 2.58
CA ALA A 44 -7.47 0.22 3.70
C ALA A 44 -8.97 0.31 3.37
N TRP A 45 -9.30 0.71 2.13
CA TRP A 45 -10.68 0.91 1.71
C TRP A 45 -11.42 -0.39 1.38
N MET A 46 -10.73 -1.40 0.84
CA MET A 46 -11.38 -2.66 0.45
C MET A 46 -11.39 -3.72 1.56
N ALA A 47 -10.35 -3.78 2.42
CA ALA A 47 -10.19 -4.87 3.38
C ALA A 47 -11.39 -5.12 4.30
N PRO A 48 -12.10 -4.11 4.85
CA PRO A 48 -13.24 -4.37 5.74
C PRO A 48 -14.38 -5.17 5.09
N THR A 49 -14.61 -4.97 3.79
CA THR A 49 -15.67 -5.69 3.06
C THR A 49 -15.16 -6.96 2.41
N ASP A 50 -13.93 -6.93 1.87
CA ASP A 50 -13.32 -8.07 1.17
C ASP A 50 -12.87 -9.18 2.15
N GLN A 51 -12.51 -8.82 3.38
CA GLN A 51 -12.05 -9.74 4.43
C GLN A 51 -12.97 -9.69 5.66
N PRO A 52 -14.25 -10.10 5.53
CA PRO A 52 -15.23 -9.96 6.60
C PRO A 52 -14.90 -10.81 7.84
N HIS A 53 -14.07 -11.85 7.68
CA HIS A 53 -13.64 -12.72 8.78
C HIS A 53 -12.66 -12.02 9.74
N GLU A 54 -11.93 -11.01 9.28
CA GLU A 54 -11.00 -10.21 10.10
C GLU A 54 -11.73 -9.17 10.96
N LYS A 55 -13.01 -8.88 10.67
CA LYS A 55 -13.84 -7.93 11.42
C LYS A 55 -13.18 -6.54 11.56
N PHE A 56 -12.52 -6.07 10.50
CA PHE A 56 -11.89 -4.75 10.51
C PHE A 56 -12.91 -3.64 10.74
N VAL A 57 -12.59 -2.75 11.66
CA VAL A 57 -13.28 -1.48 11.88
C VAL A 57 -12.22 -0.39 11.85
N PHE A 58 -12.15 0.34 10.74
CA PHE A 58 -11.25 1.47 10.58
C PHE A 58 -12.05 2.77 10.75
N PRO A 59 -11.78 3.58 11.80
CA PRO A 59 -12.33 4.92 11.92
C PRO A 59 -11.97 5.81 10.72
N GLU A 60 -12.76 6.85 10.43
CA GLU A 60 -12.53 7.72 9.27
C GLU A 60 -11.15 8.41 9.30
N GLU A 61 -10.65 8.76 10.49
CA GLU A 61 -9.38 9.46 10.69
C GLU A 61 -8.14 8.64 10.29
N VAL A 62 -8.25 7.31 10.24
CA VAL A 62 -7.13 6.43 9.85
C VAL A 62 -7.18 6.01 8.38
N LEU A 63 -8.26 6.34 7.66
CA LEU A 63 -8.37 6.01 6.25
C LEU A 63 -7.48 6.96 5.42
N PRO A 64 -6.55 6.41 4.60
CA PRO A 64 -5.68 7.25 3.78
C PRO A 64 -6.51 7.93 2.69
N ARG A 65 -6.40 9.27 2.63
CA ARG A 65 -7.03 10.11 1.60
C ARG A 65 -6.06 11.20 1.14
N GLY A 66 -6.13 11.52 -0.14
CA GLY A 66 -5.55 12.75 -0.67
C GLY A 66 -6.40 13.96 -0.27
N ASN A 67 -5.88 15.16 -0.54
CA ASN A 67 -6.61 16.39 -0.24
C ASN A 67 -7.90 16.49 -1.09
N ALA A 68 -9.03 16.81 -0.44
CA ALA A 68 -10.32 17.16 -1.05
C ALA A 68 -11.05 16.08 -1.88
N LEU A 69 -10.61 14.82 -1.86
CA LEU A 69 -11.34 13.67 -2.42
C LEU A 69 -12.24 13.03 -1.39
#